data_AF-A0A8J0QTL0-F1
#
_entry.id   AF-A0A8J0QTL0-F1
#
_cell.length_a   1.000
_cell.length_b   1.000
_cell.length_c   1.000
_cell.angle_alpha   90.00
_cell.angle_beta   90.00
_cell.angle_gamma   90.00
#
_symmetry.space_group_name_H-M   'P 1'
#
loop_
_entity.id
_entity.type
_entity.pdbx_description
1 polymer ?
#
loop_
_entity_poly.entity_id
_entity_poly.type
_entity_poly.pdbx_seq_one_letter_code
_entity_poly.pdbx_strand_id
1 'polypeptide(L)'
;MSSVKTMLCAALLITSIVFVTCDFGKIVSCCTRVSSRKPKDVLVNFLIQKEDLPCVEAILFTTNEGKFICSRPKAPWVSKKMKEIEAMKETTVNDN
;
A
#
# COMPACT_ATOMS: atom_id res chain seq x y z
N MET A 1 23.59 3.04 -45.24
CA MET A 1 24.53 3.72 -44.33
C MET A 1 25.02 2.71 -43.31
N SER A 2 26.25 2.22 -43.48
CA SER A 2 27.46 2.75 -42.82
C SER A 2 27.51 2.28 -41.37
N SER A 3 28.16 1.14 -41.12
CA SER A 3 29.60 1.07 -40.78
C SER A 3 29.91 1.64 -39.40
N VAL A 4 29.83 0.80 -38.37
CA VAL A 4 30.70 0.91 -37.19
C VAL A 4 31.54 -0.35 -37.12
N LYS A 5 32.83 -0.16 -37.28
CA LYS A 5 33.85 -1.18 -37.59
C LYS A 5 34.57 -1.52 -36.28
N THR A 6 34.34 -2.74 -35.80
CA THR A 6 35.23 -3.64 -35.01
C THR A 6 36.22 -3.05 -33.99
N MET A 7 36.23 -3.58 -32.77
CA MET A 7 37.48 -4.05 -32.18
C MET A 7 37.26 -5.27 -31.25
N LEU A 8 37.93 -6.37 -31.61
CA LEU A 8 37.91 -7.71 -31.01
C LEU A 8 38.41 -7.74 -29.55
N CYS A 9 37.88 -8.66 -28.74
CA CYS A 9 38.64 -9.79 -28.19
C CYS A 9 37.72 -10.82 -27.53
N ALA A 10 37.89 -12.07 -27.93
CA ALA A 10 37.11 -13.23 -27.50
C ALA A 10 37.37 -13.59 -26.03
N ALA A 11 36.31 -13.83 -25.26
CA ALA A 11 36.35 -14.67 -24.07
C ALA A 11 34.94 -15.22 -23.77
N LEU A 12 34.67 -16.35 -24.40
CA LEU A 12 33.99 -17.52 -23.85
C LEU A 12 33.41 -17.46 -22.41
N LEU A 13 32.13 -17.87 -22.35
CA LEU A 13 31.49 -18.74 -21.32
C LEU A 13 30.75 -18.09 -20.12
N ILE A 14 29.43 -18.27 -20.20
CA ILE A 14 28.49 -18.63 -19.12
C ILE A 14 28.70 -17.89 -17.79
N THR A 15 27.95 -16.81 -17.60
CA THR A 15 27.18 -16.70 -16.37
C THR A 15 25.76 -16.29 -16.77
N SER A 16 24.79 -17.14 -16.44
CA SER A 16 23.39 -16.79 -16.49
C SER A 16 23.20 -15.47 -15.75
N ILE A 17 22.96 -14.38 -16.48
CA ILE A 17 22.50 -13.13 -15.89
C ILE A 17 21.13 -13.48 -15.34
N VAL A 18 21.08 -13.82 -14.04
CA VAL A 18 19.83 -13.77 -13.30
C VAL A 18 19.42 -12.32 -13.40
N PHE A 19 18.40 -12.05 -14.21
CA PHE A 19 17.71 -10.77 -14.16
C PHE A 19 17.10 -10.69 -12.77
N VAL A 20 17.84 -10.12 -11.83
CA VAL A 20 17.26 -9.61 -10.61
C VAL A 20 16.43 -8.43 -11.07
N THR A 21 15.14 -8.69 -11.34
CA THR A 21 14.17 -7.61 -11.41
C THR A 21 14.12 -7.02 -10.02
N CYS A 22 14.87 -5.94 -9.82
CA CYS A 22 14.58 -5.06 -8.71
C CYS A 22 13.20 -4.50 -9.00
N ASP A 23 12.16 -5.12 -8.42
CA ASP A 23 10.90 -4.45 -8.17
C ASP A 23 11.23 -3.27 -7.25
N PHE A 24 11.72 -2.18 -7.83
CA PHE A 24 11.68 -0.86 -7.23
C PHE A 24 10.22 -0.38 -7.24
N GLY A 25 9.33 -1.20 -6.69
CA GLY A 25 8.16 -0.73 -6.02
C GLY A 25 8.63 0.10 -4.84
N LYS A 26 9.03 1.35 -5.10
CA LYS A 26 8.55 2.41 -4.22
C LYS A 26 7.05 2.44 -4.45
N ILE A 27 6.37 1.48 -3.82
CA ILE A 27 4.92 1.35 -3.83
C ILE A 27 4.48 2.68 -3.25
N VAL A 28 3.90 3.55 -4.07
CA VAL A 28 3.00 4.56 -3.56
C VAL A 28 1.85 3.71 -2.99
N SER A 29 1.93 3.31 -1.71
CA SER A 29 1.08 2.27 -1.10
C SER A 29 -0.28 2.86 -0.76
N CYS A 30 -0.95 3.37 -1.78
CA CYS A 30 -2.27 3.94 -1.69
C CYS A 30 -3.30 2.95 -2.21
N CYS A 31 -4.54 3.09 -1.73
CA CYS A 31 -5.66 2.34 -2.23
C CYS A 31 -6.01 2.80 -3.65
N THR A 32 -5.96 1.90 -4.63
CA THR A 32 -6.49 2.10 -5.98
C THR A 32 -7.90 1.54 -6.13
N ARG A 33 -8.34 0.70 -5.17
CA ARG A 33 -9.69 0.14 -5.07
C ARG A 33 -10.13 0.12 -3.61
N VAL A 34 -11.43 0.23 -3.38
CA VAL A 34 -12.03 0.22 -2.04
C VAL A 34 -13.16 -0.80 -1.94
N SER A 35 -13.33 -1.37 -0.75
CA SER A 35 -14.43 -2.28 -0.42
C SER A 35 -15.47 -1.59 0.47
N SER A 36 -16.76 -1.89 0.26
CA SER A 36 -17.82 -1.53 1.20
C SER A 36 -18.08 -2.61 2.25
N ARG A 37 -17.51 -3.81 2.09
CA ARG A 37 -17.73 -4.93 3.01
C ARG A 37 -17.04 -4.66 4.34
N LYS A 38 -17.76 -4.91 5.44
CA LYS A 38 -17.18 -4.83 6.79
C LYS A 38 -16.22 -6.02 7.00
N PRO A 39 -14.94 -5.78 7.33
CA PRO A 39 -14.00 -6.85 7.66
C PRO A 39 -14.41 -7.58 8.93
N LYS A 40 -13.94 -8.83 9.07
CA LYS A 40 -14.05 -9.58 10.33
C LYS A 40 -12.91 -9.26 11.30
N ASP A 41 -11.82 -8.69 10.78
CA ASP A 41 -10.63 -8.31 11.51
C ASP A 41 -10.91 -7.22 12.55
N VAL A 42 -10.11 -7.22 13.62
CA VAL A 42 -10.16 -6.17 14.64
C VAL A 42 -9.41 -4.95 14.12
N LEU A 43 -10.13 -3.85 13.91
CA LEU A 43 -9.60 -2.59 13.39
C LEU A 43 -9.18 -1.67 14.55
N VAL A 44 -7.90 -1.33 14.62
CA VAL A 44 -7.29 -0.62 15.76
C VAL A 44 -6.91 0.82 15.44
N ASN A 45 -6.70 1.13 14.16
CA ASN A 45 -6.37 2.48 13.72
C ASN A 45 -6.96 2.75 12.33
N PHE A 46 -6.94 4.00 11.91
CA PHE A 46 -7.26 4.36 10.55
C PHE A 46 -6.47 5.57 10.07
N LEU A 47 -6.35 5.69 8.74
CA LEU A 47 -5.84 6.86 8.03
C LEU A 47 -6.83 7.25 6.94
N ILE A 48 -6.95 8.55 6.68
CA ILE A 48 -7.77 9.09 5.59
C ILE A 48 -6.84 9.31 4.39
N GLN A 49 -7.15 8.66 3.28
CA GLN A 49 -6.48 8.86 2.01
C GLN A 49 -7.34 9.76 1.12
N LYS A 50 -6.76 10.88 0.69
CA LYS A 50 -7.34 11.74 -0.34
C LYS A 50 -7.11 11.12 -1.72
N GLU A 51 -8.00 11.43 -2.65
CA GLU A 51 -7.85 11.04 -4.05
C GLU A 51 -6.67 11.78 -4.69
N ASP A 52 -5.82 11.03 -5.38
CA ASP A 52 -4.67 11.51 -6.17
C ASP A 52 -4.26 10.40 -7.14
N LEU A 53 -4.69 10.49 -8.40
CA LEU A 53 -4.63 9.35 -9.34
C LEU A 53 -3.20 8.77 -9.44
N PRO A 54 -3.03 7.44 -9.28
CA PRO A 54 -4.05 6.39 -9.35
C PRO A 54 -4.77 6.07 -8.02
N CYS A 55 -4.47 6.79 -6.95
CA CYS A 55 -5.07 6.60 -5.63
C CYS A 55 -6.51 7.14 -5.62
N VAL A 56 -7.45 6.34 -5.11
CA VAL A 56 -8.85 6.77 -4.94
C VAL A 56 -9.09 7.26 -3.52
N GLU A 57 -10.17 8.00 -3.30
CA GLU A 57 -10.60 8.35 -1.94
C GLU A 57 -10.87 7.08 -1.10
N ALA A 58 -10.18 6.94 0.04
CA ALA A 58 -10.25 5.72 0.86
C ALA A 58 -10.03 5.99 2.35
N ILE A 59 -10.63 5.12 3.18
CA ILE A 59 -10.26 4.99 4.60
C ILE A 59 -9.42 3.73 4.75
N LEU A 60 -8.16 3.87 5.18
CA LEU A 60 -7.25 2.76 5.41
C LEU A 60 -7.35 2.37 6.88
N PHE A 61 -8.04 1.27 7.17
CA PHE A 61 -8.03 0.72 8.52
C PHE A 61 -6.80 -0.15 8.73
N THR A 62 -6.15 -0.01 9.89
CA THR A 62 -5.10 -0.91 10.34
C THR A 62 -5.72 -1.98 11.25
N THR A 63 -5.44 -3.24 10.97
CA THR A 63 -5.85 -4.35 11.84
C THR A 63 -4.89 -4.49 13.02
N ASN A 64 -5.30 -5.20 14.07
CA ASN A 64 -4.42 -5.57 15.19
C ASN A 64 -3.20 -6.40 14.75
N GLU A 65 -3.28 -7.09 13.60
CA GLU A 65 -2.17 -7.82 12.96
C GLU A 65 -1.27 -6.91 12.09
N GLY A 66 -1.54 -5.60 12.04
CA GLY A 66 -0.76 -4.64 11.26
C GLY A 66 -1.09 -4.62 9.76
N LYS A 67 -2.17 -5.29 9.32
CA LYS A 67 -2.61 -5.27 7.91
C LYS A 67 -3.40 -4.00 7.61
N PHE A 68 -3.32 -3.51 6.38
CA PHE A 68 -4.13 -2.38 5.91
C PHE A 68 -5.33 -2.84 5.09
N ILE A 69 -6.50 -2.23 5.34
CA ILE A 69 -7.75 -2.50 4.64
C ILE A 69 -8.31 -1.22 4.02
N CYS A 70 -8.38 -1.19 2.69
CA CYS A 70 -8.98 -0.11 1.90
C CYS A 70 -10.51 -0.14 1.94
N SER A 71 -11.11 0.80 2.66
CA SER A 71 -12.57 0.88 2.85
C SER A 71 -13.17 2.10 2.17
N ARG A 72 -14.37 1.94 1.61
CA ARG A 72 -15.10 3.03 0.95
C ARG A 72 -15.58 4.04 2.01
N PRO A 73 -15.25 5.34 1.91
CA PRO A 73 -15.64 6.33 2.93
C PRO A 73 -17.14 6.37 3.23
N LYS A 74 -17.97 6.20 2.19
CA LYS A 74 -19.44 6.24 2.28
C LYS A 74 -20.10 4.92 2.73
N ALA A 75 -19.33 3.89 3.11
CA ALA A 75 -19.92 2.65 3.61
C ALA A 75 -20.52 2.86 5.02
N PRO A 76 -21.74 2.39 5.32
CA PRO A 76 -22.45 2.75 6.56
C PRO A 76 -21.72 2.45 7.87
N TRP A 77 -20.83 1.44 7.87
CA TRP A 77 -20.09 1.04 9.06
C TRP A 77 -18.81 1.85 9.31
N VAL A 78 -18.29 2.55 8.29
CA VAL A 78 -16.97 3.19 8.32
C VAL A 78 -16.95 4.35 9.29
N SER A 79 -17.90 5.28 9.18
CA SER A 79 -17.99 6.43 10.08
C SER A 79 -18.20 6.01 11.54
N LYS A 80 -19.02 4.98 11.78
CA LYS A 80 -19.22 4.42 13.12
C LYS A 80 -17.90 3.85 13.67
N LYS A 81 -17.17 3.07 12.86
CA LYS A 81 -15.91 2.47 13.29
C LYS A 81 -14.81 3.50 13.55
N MET A 82 -14.72 4.57 12.76
CA MET A 82 -13.77 5.66 13.00
C MET A 82 -14.00 6.31 14.37
N LYS A 83 -15.26 6.63 14.70
CA LYS A 83 -15.64 7.19 16.00
C LYS A 83 -15.32 6.26 17.18
N GLU A 84 -15.58 4.96 17.02
CA GLU A 84 -15.21 3.96 18.03
C GLU A 84 -13.69 3.96 18.28
N ILE A 85 -12.88 4.05 17.23
CA ILE A 85 -11.41 4.11 17.34
C ILE A 85 -10.95 5.42 18.00
N GLU A 86 -11.55 6.56 17.65
CA GLU A 86 -11.23 7.86 18.27
C GLU A 86 -11.53 7.87 19.77
N ALA A 87 -12.70 7.38 20.18
CA ALA A 87 -13.07 7.29 21.59
C ALA A 87 -12.13 6.37 22.40
N MET A 88 -11.68 5.26 21.79
CA MET A 88 -10.68 4.38 22.41
C MET A 88 -9.33 5.10 22.62
N LYS A 89 -8.91 5.95 21.66
CA LYS A 89 -7.66 6.72 21.79
C LYS A 89 -7.74 7.78 22.89
N GLU A 90 -8.86 8.48 23.01
CA GLU A 90 -9.07 9.50 24.05
C GLU A 90 -9.00 8.91 25.46
N THR A 91 -9.54 7.69 25.64
CA THR A 91 -9.48 6.99 26.94
C THR A 91 -8.03 6.64 27.31
N THR A 92 -7.21 6.20 26.35
CA THR A 92 -5.81 5.81 26.61
C THR A 92 -4.86 6.98 26.87
N VAL A 93 -5.23 8.21 26.48
CA VAL A 93 -4.40 9.41 26.71
C VAL A 93 -4.61 9.99 28.11
N ASN A 94 -5.77 9.74 28.73
CA ASN A 94 -6.12 10.28 30.04
C ASN A 94 -5.69 9.40 31.24
N ASP A 95 -5.10 8.23 30.97
CA ASP A 95 -4.59 7.29 31.98
C ASP A 95 -3.04 7.32 32.11
N ASN A 96 -2.38 8.42 31.68
CA ASN A 96 -0.94 8.65 31.89
C ASN A 96 -0.67 9.92 32.70
#